data_AF-A0AAX1JKF9-F1
#
_entry.id   AF-A0AAX1JKF9-F1
#
_cell.length_a   1.000
_cell.length_b   1.000
_cell.length_c   1.000
_cell.angle_alpha   90.00
_cell.angle_beta   90.00
_cell.angle_gamma   90.00
#
_symmetry.space_group_name_H-M   'P 1'
#
loop_
_entity.id
_entity.type
_entity.pdbx_description
1 polymer ?
#
loop_
_entity_poly.entity_id
_entity_poly.type
_entity_poly.pdbx_seq_one_letter_code
_entity_poly.pdbx_strand_id
1 'polypeptide(L)'
;MAMVRTAGSSVIADVHLIVQNQPGTRYDVGLIQAPLPSSVTCGPGDPGTAFTSLVTDESGQGNATVTAPIRPGQTGTWIWIARPAENSQNPAEVYTSDFVVPV
;
A
#
# COMPACT_ATOMS: atom_id res chain seq x y z
N MET A 1 -2.23 3.26 10.68
CA MET A 1 -1.48 4.49 10.34
C MET A 1 -0.49 4.20 9.21
N ALA A 2 -0.31 5.13 8.30
CA ALA A 2 0.75 5.08 7.29
C ALA A 2 1.53 6.40 7.32
N MET A 3 2.86 6.31 7.25
CA MET A 3 3.77 7.46 7.15
C MET A 3 4.54 7.36 5.85
N VAL A 4 4.38 8.36 4.98
CA VAL A 4 5.07 8.46 3.70
C VAL A 4 6.18 9.49 3.82
N ARG A 5 7.37 9.17 3.30
CA ARG A 5 8.51 10.09 3.19
C ARG A 5 9.24 9.88 1.88
N THR A 6 10.00 10.90 1.47
CA THR A 6 10.95 10.78 0.37
C THR A 6 12.39 10.72 0.88
N ALA A 7 13.22 9.95 0.18
CA ALA A 7 14.63 9.80 0.47
C ALA A 7 15.38 9.73 -0.87
N GLY A 8 16.04 10.83 -1.24
CA GLY A 8 16.65 10.96 -2.57
C GLY A 8 15.60 10.83 -3.68
N SER A 9 15.81 9.88 -4.59
CA SER A 9 14.89 9.57 -5.70
C SER A 9 13.91 8.44 -5.37
N SER A 10 13.62 8.19 -4.10
CA SER A 10 12.71 7.12 -3.65
C SER A 10 11.64 7.65 -2.71
N VAL A 11 10.46 7.04 -2.80
CA VAL A 11 9.37 7.21 -1.84
C VAL A 11 9.29 5.94 -0.98
N ILE A 12 9.10 6.14 0.32
CA ILE A 12 9.04 5.10 1.32
C ILE A 12 7.75 5.28 2.13
N ALA A 13 6.97 4.21 2.26
CA ALA A 13 5.80 4.16 3.11
C ALA A 13 6.01 3.16 4.23
N ASP A 14 5.98 3.63 5.48
CA ASP A 14 5.91 2.78 6.67
C ASP A 14 4.45 2.67 7.10
N VAL A 15 3.95 1.44 7.13
CA VAL A 15 2.57 1.11 7.46
C VAL A 15 2.54 0.36 8.76
N HIS A 16 1.72 0.85 9.69
CA HIS A 16 1.39 0.21 10.94
C HIS A 16 -0.13 0.00 10.99
N LEU A 17 -0.57 -1.25 10.92
CA LEU A 17 -1.98 -1.63 10.91
C LEU A 17 -2.33 -2.31 12.24
N ILE A 18 -3.46 -1.92 12.83
CA ILE A 18 -4.03 -2.57 14.01
C ILE A 18 -5.46 -2.93 13.67
N VAL A 19 -5.79 -4.23 13.65
CA VAL A 19 -7.15 -4.72 13.45
C VAL A 19 -7.47 -5.74 14.53
N GLN A 20 -8.42 -5.41 15.41
CA GLN A 20 -8.77 -6.26 16.54
C GLN A 20 -9.32 -7.61 16.07
N ASN A 21 -8.99 -8.67 16.80
CA ASN A 21 -9.47 -10.04 16.58
C ASN A 21 -9.12 -10.63 15.20
N GLN A 22 -8.03 -10.16 14.58
CA GLN A 22 -7.53 -10.72 13.32
C GLN A 22 -6.06 -11.14 13.44
N PRO A 23 -5.70 -12.14 14.27
CA PRO A 23 -4.33 -12.64 14.35
C PRO A 23 -3.94 -13.44 13.09
N GLY A 24 -2.66 -13.43 12.73
CA GLY A 24 -2.12 -14.20 11.60
C GLY A 24 -2.70 -13.84 10.22
N THR A 25 -3.36 -12.69 10.12
CA THR A 25 -4.10 -12.28 8.92
C THR A 25 -3.18 -11.51 7.99
N ARG A 26 -3.11 -11.96 6.73
CA ARG A 26 -2.32 -11.30 5.69
C ARG A 26 -3.10 -10.14 5.07
N TYR A 27 -2.45 -8.99 4.95
CA TYR A 27 -2.87 -7.88 4.11
C TYR A 27 -1.81 -7.57 3.06
N ASP A 28 -2.26 -7.15 1.89
CA ASP A 28 -1.41 -6.59 0.84
C ASP A 28 -1.36 -5.07 0.96
N VAL A 29 -0.15 -4.52 0.99
CA VAL A 29 0.11 -3.08 1.07
C VAL A 29 0.66 -2.61 -0.27
N GLY A 30 -0.07 -1.73 -0.92
CA GLY A 30 0.29 -1.05 -2.16
C GLY A 30 0.68 0.39 -1.92
N LEU A 31 1.83 0.76 -2.48
CA LEU A 31 2.24 2.13 -2.73
C LEU A 31 2.00 2.42 -4.21
N ILE A 32 1.16 3.41 -4.50
CA ILE A 32 0.74 3.76 -5.85
C ILE A 32 1.12 5.21 -6.11
N GLN A 33 2.02 5.47 -7.05
CA GLN A 33 2.40 6.83 -7.43
C GLN A 33 1.36 7.45 -8.36
N ALA A 34 1.10 8.74 -8.23
CA ALA A 34 0.19 9.51 -9.08
C ALA A 34 0.90 10.71 -9.75
N PRO A 35 0.50 11.11 -10.98
CA PRO A 35 -0.59 10.54 -11.78
C PRO A 35 -0.21 9.27 -12.56
N LEU A 36 -1.10 8.27 -12.57
CA LEU A 36 -0.98 7.11 -13.46
C LEU A 36 -1.64 7.38 -14.82
N PRO A 37 -1.11 6.84 -15.93
CA PRO A 37 -1.84 6.78 -17.20
C PRO A 37 -3.19 6.10 -17.02
N SER A 38 -4.25 6.58 -17.69
CA SER A 38 -5.58 5.98 -17.60
C SER A 38 -5.68 4.57 -18.20
N SER A 39 -4.67 4.14 -18.95
CA SER A 39 -4.57 2.83 -19.59
C SER A 39 -3.94 1.75 -18.71
N VAL A 40 -3.40 2.11 -17.54
CA VAL A 40 -2.82 1.15 -16.59
C VAL A 40 -3.73 0.96 -15.39
N THR A 41 -3.73 -0.24 -14.84
CA THR A 41 -4.36 -0.52 -13.55
C THR A 41 -3.44 -0.09 -12.39
N CYS A 42 -3.92 -0.26 -11.15
CA CYS A 42 -3.17 0.04 -9.92
C CYS A 42 -2.70 -1.24 -9.21
N GLY A 43 -2.59 -2.36 -9.93
CA GLY A 43 -2.28 -3.67 -9.38
C GLY A 43 -0.78 -3.94 -9.22
N PRO A 44 -0.42 -5.06 -8.57
CA PRO A 44 0.97 -5.48 -8.44
C PRO A 44 1.65 -5.68 -9.80
N GLY A 45 2.81 -5.06 -9.99
CA GLY A 45 3.59 -5.13 -11.22
C GLY A 45 3.25 -4.04 -12.24
N ASP A 46 2.20 -3.26 -12.01
CA ASP A 46 1.85 -2.14 -12.88
C ASP A 46 2.88 -0.99 -12.77
N PRO A 47 3.08 -0.24 -13.87
CA PRO A 47 3.83 1.00 -13.87
C PRO A 47 3.47 1.94 -12.70
N GLY A 48 4.42 2.22 -11.80
CA GLY A 48 4.21 3.18 -10.71
C GLY A 48 3.58 2.59 -9.45
N THR A 49 3.46 1.27 -9.36
CA THR A 49 3.04 0.58 -8.14
C THR A 49 4.19 -0.21 -7.51
N ALA A 50 4.16 -0.35 -6.20
CA ALA A 50 5.00 -1.26 -5.45
C ALA A 50 4.16 -1.89 -4.34
N PHE A 51 4.30 -3.20 -4.16
CA PHE A 51 3.50 -3.95 -3.20
C PHE A 51 4.39 -4.77 -2.28
N THR A 52 3.96 -4.89 -1.03
CA THR A 52 4.47 -5.89 -0.08
C THR A 52 3.30 -6.48 0.68
N SER A 53 3.57 -7.47 1.53
CA SER A 53 2.58 -8.03 2.43
C SER A 53 2.92 -7.69 3.88
N LEU A 54 1.89 -7.58 4.70
CA LEU A 54 1.98 -7.54 6.15
C LEU A 54 1.17 -8.71 6.71
N VAL A 55 1.63 -9.29 7.81
CA VAL A 55 0.86 -10.30 8.56
C VAL A 55 0.70 -9.78 9.97
N THR A 56 -0.51 -9.81 10.48
CA THR A 56 -0.79 -9.39 11.85
C THR A 56 -0.32 -10.44 12.87
N ASP A 57 0.20 -9.97 14.00
CA ASP A 57 0.55 -10.79 15.15
C ASP A 57 -0.68 -11.20 15.97
N GLU A 58 -0.45 -11.91 17.08
CA GLU A 58 -1.51 -12.38 18.00
C GLU A 58 -2.38 -11.25 18.58
N SER A 59 -1.86 -10.02 18.62
CA SER A 59 -2.61 -8.84 19.08
C SER A 59 -3.37 -8.13 17.95
N GLY A 60 -3.27 -8.64 16.72
CA GLY A 60 -3.86 -8.02 15.53
C GLY A 60 -3.04 -6.85 14.97
N GLN A 61 -1.76 -6.72 15.36
CA GLN A 61 -0.88 -5.65 14.87
C GLN A 61 0.05 -6.15 13.77
N GLY A 62 0.26 -5.34 12.74
CA GLY A 62 1.19 -5.66 11.66
C GLY A 62 1.91 -4.43 11.14
N ASN A 63 3.14 -4.65 10.68
CA ASN A 63 4.00 -3.59 10.14
C ASN A 63 4.51 -3.98 8.76
N ALA A 64 4.64 -3.01 7.88
CA ALA A 64 5.27 -3.18 6.58
C ALA A 64 5.93 -1.89 6.12
N THR A 65 7.05 -2.02 5.42
CA THR A 65 7.70 -0.91 4.72
C THR A 65 7.67 -1.21 3.22
N VAL A 66 7.14 -0.28 2.44
CA VAL A 66 7.17 -0.33 0.96
C VAL A 66 8.09 0.78 0.48
N THR A 67 9.02 0.44 -0.41
CA THR A 67 9.92 1.42 -1.04
C THR A 67 9.80 1.31 -2.54
N ALA A 68 9.73 2.45 -3.23
CA ALA A 68 9.71 2.53 -4.67
C ALA A 68 10.57 3.70 -5.18
N PRO A 69 11.24 3.57 -6.33
CA PRO A 69 11.84 4.72 -7.00
C PRO A 69 10.74 5.68 -7.46
N ILE A 70 10.91 6.98 -7.24
CA ILE A 70 10.00 8.02 -7.75
C ILE A 70 10.15 8.04 -9.27
N ARG A 71 9.05 7.81 -9.98
CA ARG A 71 9.06 7.80 -11.43
C ARG A 71 8.98 9.22 -12.01
N PRO A 72 9.57 9.45 -13.19
CA PRO A 72 9.43 10.73 -13.89
C PRO A 72 7.97 11.13 -14.05
N GLY A 73 7.67 12.39 -13.72
CA GLY A 73 6.33 12.97 -13.85
C GLY A 73 5.32 12.59 -12.75
N GLN A 74 5.70 11.75 -11.79
CA GLN A 74 4.89 11.48 -10.60
C GLN A 74 5.08 12.61 -9.58
N THR A 75 3.98 13.08 -9.00
CA THR A 75 3.95 14.20 -8.05
C THR A 75 3.34 13.81 -6.71
N GLY A 76 2.80 12.60 -6.60
CA GLY A 76 2.24 12.13 -5.35
C GLY A 76 2.22 10.62 -5.22
N THR A 77 1.78 10.16 -4.06
CA THR A 77 1.67 8.75 -3.69
C THR A 77 0.42 8.52 -2.87
N TRP A 78 -0.23 7.39 -3.13
CA TRP A 78 -1.42 6.88 -2.47
C TRP A 78 -1.10 5.53 -1.83
N ILE A 79 -1.67 5.24 -0.66
CA ILE A 79 -1.51 3.95 0.03
C ILE A 79 -2.82 3.17 -0.01
N TRP A 80 -2.73 1.91 -0.42
CA TRP A 80 -3.83 0.97 -0.47
C TRP A 80 -3.48 -0.28 0.34
N ILE A 81 -4.35 -0.70 1.25
CA ILE A 81 -4.15 -1.91 2.06
C ILE A 81 -5.40 -2.78 1.89
N ALA A 82 -5.22 -4.02 1.48
CA ALA A 82 -6.34 -4.93 1.22
C ALA A 82 -6.13 -6.28 1.87
N ARG A 83 -7.19 -6.83 2.46
CA ARG A 83 -7.23 -8.24 2.86
C ARG A 83 -7.76 -9.05 1.67
N PRO A 84 -6.99 -10.03 1.13
CA PRO A 84 -7.49 -10.90 0.09
C PRO A 84 -8.70 -11.71 0.58
N ALA A 85 -9.59 -12.08 -0.33
CA ALA A 85 -10.70 -12.98 -0.08
C ALA A 85 -10.44 -14.30 -0.80
N GLU A 86 -10.59 -15.43 -0.12
CA GLU A 86 -10.22 -16.75 -0.65
C GLU A 86 -10.98 -17.13 -1.94
N ASN A 87 -12.24 -16.70 -2.06
CA ASN A 87 -13.13 -17.08 -3.16
C ASN A 87 -13.73 -15.85 -3.90
N SER A 88 -13.07 -14.69 -3.84
CA SER A 88 -13.57 -13.45 -4.44
C SER A 88 -12.44 -12.60 -5.01
N GLN A 89 -12.68 -11.97 -6.18
CA GLN A 89 -11.77 -10.98 -6.76
C GLN A 89 -11.83 -9.63 -6.03
N ASN A 90 -12.90 -9.37 -5.28
CA ASN A 90 -12.99 -8.21 -4.40
C ASN A 90 -12.34 -8.51 -3.06
N PRO A 91 -11.51 -7.59 -2.54
CA PRO A 91 -10.95 -7.72 -1.19
C PRO A 91 -12.02 -7.89 -0.14
N ALA A 92 -11.74 -8.70 0.87
CA ALA A 92 -12.61 -8.89 2.02
C ALA A 92 -12.62 -7.66 2.94
N GLU A 93 -11.58 -6.82 2.87
CA GLU A 93 -11.40 -5.61 3.67
C GLU A 93 -10.44 -4.66 2.93
N VAL A 94 -10.69 -3.36 3.02
CA VAL A 94 -9.86 -2.32 2.37
C VAL A 94 -9.66 -1.15 3.33
N TYR A 95 -8.41 -0.70 3.43
CA TYR A 95 -8.02 0.56 4.05
C TYR A 95 -7.22 1.37 3.04
N THR A 96 -7.53 2.64 2.90
CA THR A 96 -6.91 3.47 1.87
C THR A 96 -6.64 4.88 2.39
N SER A 97 -5.64 5.56 1.83
CA SER A 97 -5.42 6.98 2.12
C SER A 97 -6.56 7.84 1.57
N ASP A 98 -7.04 8.81 2.34
CA ASP A 98 -8.07 9.76 1.91
C ASP A 98 -7.54 10.81 0.91
N PHE A 99 -6.23 10.98 0.84
CA PHE A 99 -5.56 11.95 -0.03
C PHE A 99 -4.25 11.41 -0.58
N VAL A 100 -3.85 11.98 -1.72
CA VAL A 100 -2.53 11.74 -2.32
C VAL A 100 -1.49 12.57 -1.58
N VAL A 101 -0.45 11.90 -1.05
CA VAL A 101 0.67 12.55 -0.38
C VAL A 101 1.67 13.06 -1.43
N PRO A 102 2.07 14.34 -1.43
CA PRO A 102 3.10 14.84 -2.33
C PRO A 102 4.45 14.13 -2.14
N VAL A 103 5.19 13.94 -3.24
CA VAL A 103 6.55 13.36 -3.24
C VAL A 103 7.56 14.27 -3.92
#